data_AF-A0AAW5MYG0-F1
#
_entry.id   AF-A0AAW5MYG0-F1
#
_cell.length_a   1.000
_cell.length_b   1.000
_cell.length_c   1.000
_cell.angle_alpha   90.00
_cell.angle_beta   90.00
_cell.angle_gamma   90.00
#
_symmetry.space_group_name_H-M   'P 1'
#
loop_
_entity.id
_entity.type
_entity.pdbx_description
1 polymer ?
#
loop_
_entity_poly.entity_id
_entity_poly.type
_entity_poly.pdbx_seq_one_letter_code
_entity_poly.pdbx_strand_id
1 'polypeptide(L)' 'AVIGKKELMEKWPAGAHGGTFGGNPVACAASLATIKELESGVLHNANNMGYYLKEELLKL' A
#
# COMPACT_ATOMS: atom_id res chain seq x y z
N ALA A 1 -2.07 3.36 7.25
CA ALA A 1 -2.44 2.24 8.14
C ALA A 1 -1.26 1.96 9.08
N VAL A 2 -1.52 1.45 10.28
CA VAL A 2 -0.49 0.89 11.16
C VAL A 2 -0.68 -0.62 11.17
N ILE A 3 0.38 -1.37 10.85
CA ILE A 3 0.36 -2.83 10.77
C ILE A 3 1.46 -3.35 11.68
N GLY A 4 1.12 -4.23 12.61
CA GLY A 4 2.07 -4.79 13.58
C GLY A 4 1.58 -6.15 14.08
N LYS A 5 2.46 -6.87 14.79
CA LYS A 5 2.09 -8.13 15.43
C LYS A 5 0.95 -7.90 16.42
N LYS A 6 0.01 -8.85 16.48
CA LYS A 6 -1.16 -8.82 17.37
C LYS A 6 -0.79 -8.48 18.82
N GLU A 7 0.20 -9.18 19.37
CA GLU A 7 0.70 -8.99 20.75
C GLU A 7 1.24 -7.58 21.06
N LEU A 8 1.62 -6.81 20.04
CA LEU A 8 2.04 -5.43 20.18
C LEU A 8 0.85 -4.47 20.08
N MET A 9 -0.05 -4.74 19.12
CA MET A 9 -1.24 -3.90 18.88
C MET A 9 -2.24 -3.99 20.05
N GLU A 10 -2.42 -5.16 20.66
CA GLU A 10 -3.34 -5.36 21.79
C GLU A 10 -2.89 -4.67 23.09
N LYS A 11 -1.63 -4.24 23.18
CA LYS A 11 -1.13 -3.48 24.34
C LYS A 11 -1.59 -2.01 24.32
N TRP A 12 -2.13 -1.53 23.20
CA TRP A 12 -2.58 -0.14 23.10
C TRP A 12 -3.92 0.04 23.81
N PRO A 13 -4.04 1.00 24.76
CA PRO A 13 -5.32 1.32 25.35
C PRO A 13 -6.24 2.01 24.33
N ALA A 14 -7.55 1.98 24.60
CA ALA A 14 -8.53 2.69 23.79
C ALA A 14 -8.16 4.18 23.69
N GLY A 15 -8.19 4.73 22.48
CA GLY A 15 -7.81 6.12 22.21
C GLY A 15 -6.31 6.38 22.07
N ALA A 16 -5.43 5.39 22.24
CA ALA A 16 -3.98 5.56 22.06
C ALA A 16 -3.58 5.98 20.63
N HIS A 17 -4.39 5.59 19.65
CA HIS A 17 -4.21 5.95 18.25
C HIS A 17 -5.57 6.16 17.61
N GLY A 18 -5.76 7.33 16.99
CA GLY A 18 -7.02 7.70 16.37
C GLY A 18 -6.87 8.98 15.56
N GLY A 19 -7.96 9.40 14.93
CA GLY A 19 -8.05 10.62 14.15
C GLY A 19 -9.41 10.72 13.47
N THR A 20 -9.90 11.93 13.22
CA THR A 20 -11.28 12.16 12.76
C THR A 20 -11.61 11.50 11.41
N PHE A 21 -10.65 11.49 10.48
CA PHE A 21 -10.87 11.00 9.10
C PHE A 21 -10.11 9.70 8.78
N GLY A 22 -9.42 9.13 9.78
CA GLY A 22 -8.67 7.89 9.61
C GLY A 22 -9.62 6.72 9.29
N GLY A 23 -9.31 5.94 8.26
CA GLY A 23 -10.14 4.80 7.87
C GLY A 23 -11.54 5.17 7.35
N ASN A 24 -11.72 6.39 6.80
CA ASN A 24 -13.00 6.79 6.25
C ASN A 24 -13.47 5.87 5.09
N PRO A 25 -14.79 5.69 4.89
CA PRO A 25 -15.32 4.71 3.94
C PRO A 25 -14.88 4.92 2.48
N VAL A 26 -14.74 6.18 2.06
CA VAL A 26 -14.31 6.51 0.68
C VAL A 26 -12.87 6.07 0.47
N ALA A 27 -11.96 6.39 1.40
CA ALA A 27 -10.58 5.96 1.33
C ALA A 27 -10.44 4.44 1.42
N CYS A 28 -11.25 3.76 2.24
CA CYS A 28 -11.27 2.31 2.30
C CYS A 28 -11.71 1.67 0.98
N ALA A 29 -12.77 2.19 0.35
CA ALA A 29 -13.24 1.69 -0.95
C ALA A 29 -12.20 1.91 -2.05
N ALA A 30 -11.59 3.09 -2.11
CA ALA A 30 -10.50 3.38 -3.03
C ALA A 30 -9.29 2.45 -2.79
N SER A 31 -8.91 2.23 -1.53
CA SER A 31 -7.81 1.33 -1.19
C SER A 31 -8.07 -0.11 -1.64
N LEU A 32 -9.29 -0.62 -1.50
CA LEU A 32 -9.64 -1.97 -1.96
C LEU A 32 -9.54 -2.08 -3.48
N ALA A 33 -10.04 -1.08 -4.22
CA ALA A 33 -9.90 -1.04 -5.67
C ALA A 33 -8.43 -0.97 -6.09
N THR A 34 -7.62 -0.14 -5.43
CA THR A 34 -6.17 -0.05 -5.70
C THR A 34 -5.46 -1.37 -5.44
N ILE A 35 -5.75 -2.06 -4.33
CA ILE A 35 -5.14 -3.38 -4.05
C ILE A 35 -5.50 -4.38 -5.15
N LYS A 36 -6.76 -4.39 -5.60
CA LYS A 36 -7.18 -5.23 -6.72
C LYS A 36 -6.38 -4.94 -7.99
N GLU A 37 -6.12 -3.67 -8.30
CA GLU A 37 -5.29 -3.30 -9.46
C GLU A 37 -3.81 -3.70 -9.30
N LEU A 38 -3.27 -3.59 -8.09
CA LEU A 38 -1.92 -4.10 -7.80
C LEU A 38 -1.81 -5.60 -8.07
N GLU A 39 -2.83 -6.37 -7.68
CA GLU A 39 -2.92 -7.81 -7.91
C GLU A 39 -3.26 -8.18 -9.37
N SER A 40 -3.93 -7.31 -10.13
CA SER A 40 -4.39 -7.58 -11.50
C SER A 40 -3.32 -7.48 -12.58
N GLY A 41 -2.18 -6.87 -12.29
CA GLY A 41 -1.06 -6.79 -13.23
C GLY A 41 -0.24 -5.50 -13.18
N VAL A 42 -0.68 -4.49 -12.41
CA VAL A 42 0.09 -3.24 -12.27
C VAL A 42 1.49 -3.50 -11.74
N LEU A 43 1.67 -4.43 -10.78
CA LEU A 43 2.99 -4.79 -10.26
C LEU A 43 3.90 -5.43 -11.32
N HIS A 44 3.33 -6.29 -12.18
CA HIS A 44 4.09 -6.92 -13.27
C HIS A 44 4.57 -5.86 -14.27
N ASN A 45 3.66 -4.98 -14.71
CA ASN A 45 4.00 -3.89 -15.62
C ASN A 45 5.06 -2.95 -15.01
N ALA A 46 4.94 -2.61 -13.73
CA ALA A 46 5.92 -1.77 -13.03
C ALA A 46 7.32 -2.39 -13.06
N ASN A 47 7.45 -3.70 -12.82
CA ASN A 47 8.72 -4.40 -12.93
C ASN A 47 9.27 -4.38 -14.36
N ASN A 48 8.44 -4.70 -15.36
CA ASN A 48 8.87 -4.72 -16.76
C ASN A 48 9.38 -3.35 -17.22
N MET A 49 8.64 -2.29 -16.90
CA MET A 49 9.03 -0.92 -17.24
C MET A 49 10.29 -0.48 -16.47
N GLY A 50 10.47 -0.94 -15.24
CA GLY A 50 11.69 -0.73 -14.47
C GLY A 50 12.91 -1.38 -15.13
N TYR A 51 12.79 -2.62 -15.61
CA TYR A 51 13.86 -3.27 -16.38
C TYR A 51 14.18 -2.52 -17.66
N TYR A 52 13.15 -2.19 -18.45
CA TYR A 52 13.31 -1.43 -19.69
C TYR A 52 14.04 -0.10 -19.46
N LEU A 53 13.57 0.69 -18.49
CA LEU A 53 14.18 1.98 -18.17
C LEU A 53 15.66 1.81 -17.78
N LYS A 54 15.96 0.83 -16.93
CA LYS A 54 17.34 0.57 -16.49
C LYS A 54 18.24 0.17 -17.66
N GLU A 55 17.78 -0.73 -18.53
CA GLU A 55 18.56 -1.18 -19.69
C GLU A 55 18.88 -0.04 -20.64
N GLU A 56 17.91 0.81 -20.94
CA GLU A 56 18.13 1.95 -21.84
C GLU A 56 19.06 2.99 -21.24
N LEU A 57 18.93 3.29 -19.94
CA LEU A 57 19.84 4.24 -19.28
C LEU A 57 21.30 3.76 -19.24
N LEU A 58 21.55 2.45 -19.18
CA LEU A 58 22.90 1.89 -19.18
C LEU A 58 23.57 1.86 -20.57
N LYS A 59 22.79 2.09 -21.63
CA LYS A 59 23.29 2.17 -23.02
C LYS A 59 23.75 3.58 -23.41
N LEU A 60 23.40 4.60 -22.62
CA LEU A 60 23.82 5.99 -22.79
C LEU A 60 25.23 6.20 -22.22
#